data_AF-A0A1E7YKZ0-F1
#
_entry.id   AF-A0A1E7YKZ0-F1
#
_cell.length_a   1.000
_cell.length_b   1.000
_cell.length_c   1.000
_cell.angle_alpha   90.00
_cell.angle_beta   90.00
_cell.angle_gamma   90.00
#
_symmetry.space_group_name_H-M   'P 1'
#
loop_
_entity.id
_entity.type
_entity.pdbx_description
1 polymer ?
#
loop_
_entity_poly.entity_id
_entity_poly.type
_entity_poly.pdbx_seq_one_letter_code
_entity_poly.pdbx_strand_id
1 'polypeptide(L)' 'MDHKSSTTVYDLVHQAGGPTFVASQLRISSSTVHAWMREGRIPSAQRRLQLMQLAQKVKEFLK' A
#
# COMPACT_ATOMS: atom_id res chain seq x y z
N MET A 1 -5.15 -11.18 24.56
CA MET A 1 -4.11 -11.04 23.53
C MET A 1 -4.67 -10.14 22.44
N ASP A 2 -4.38 -8.84 22.54
CA ASP A 2 -4.76 -7.84 21.56
C ASP A 2 -4.20 -8.22 20.19
N HIS A 3 -5.07 -8.65 19.28
CA HIS A 3 -4.74 -8.76 17.86
C HIS A 3 -4.56 -7.33 17.33
N LYS A 4 -3.42 -6.71 17.62
CA LYS A 4 -2.93 -5.56 16.85
C LYS A 4 -2.67 -6.09 15.45
N SER A 5 -3.67 -6.03 14.59
CA SER A 5 -3.54 -6.19 13.14
C SER A 5 -2.45 -5.23 12.66
N SER A 6 -1.20 -5.68 12.67
CA SER A 6 -0.10 -4.94 12.07
C SER A 6 -0.28 -5.11 10.58
N THR A 7 -1.08 -4.23 9.98
CA THR A 7 -1.29 -4.19 8.53
C THR A 7 0.07 -4.18 7.86
N THR A 8 0.41 -5.27 7.18
CA THR A 8 1.70 -5.40 6.51
C THR A 8 1.70 -4.50 5.27
N VAL A 9 2.88 -4.23 4.70
CA VAL A 9 2.96 -3.52 3.41
C VAL A 9 2.21 -4.30 2.32
N TYR A 10 2.24 -5.63 2.39
CA TYR A 10 1.47 -6.49 1.50
C TYR A 10 -0.03 -6.24 1.60
N ASP A 11 -0.58 -6.26 2.83
CA ASP A 11 -2.01 -6.02 3.06
C ASP A 11 -2.42 -4.62 2.60
N LEU A 12 -1.59 -3.61 2.91
CA LEU A 12 -1.87 -2.23 2.56
C LEU A 12 -1.90 -2.02 1.03
N VAL A 13 -0.97 -2.65 0.29
CA VAL A 13 -0.94 -2.59 -1.17
C VAL A 13 -2.19 -3.28 -1.77
N HIS A 14 -2.61 -4.40 -1.22
CA HIS A 14 -3.82 -5.11 -1.71
C HIS A 14 -5.11 -4.35 -1.37
N GLN A 15 -5.20 -3.75 -0.18
CA GLN A 15 -6.30 -2.84 0.18
C GLN A 15 -6.36 -1.61 -0.72
N ALA A 16 -5.22 -1.14 -1.22
CA ALA A 16 -5.14 -0.05 -2.16
C ALA A 16 -5.45 -0.42 -3.62
N GLY A 17 -5.91 -1.64 -3.91
CA GLY A 17 -6.25 -2.08 -5.27
C GLY A 17 -5.15 -2.91 -5.97
N GLY A 18 -4.12 -3.31 -5.23
CA GLY A 18 -3.05 -4.19 -5.72
C GLY A 18 -1.84 -3.47 -6.29
N PRO A 19 -0.72 -4.21 -6.52
CA PRO A 19 0.58 -3.62 -6.82
C PRO A 19 0.62 -2.82 -8.13
N THR A 20 -0.07 -3.30 -9.18
CA THR A 20 -0.15 -2.61 -10.48
C THR A 20 -0.89 -1.28 -10.37
N PHE A 21 -2.03 -1.27 -9.66
CA PHE A 21 -2.82 -0.06 -9.46
C PHE A 21 -2.07 0.96 -8.61
N VAL A 22 -1.46 0.52 -7.50
CA VAL A 22 -0.60 1.36 -6.66
C VAL A 22 0.56 1.96 -7.45
N ALA A 23 1.23 1.17 -8.28
CA ALA A 23 2.34 1.64 -9.12
C ALA A 23 1.89 2.75 -10.08
N SER A 24 0.74 2.56 -10.73
CA SER A 24 0.13 3.56 -11.62
C SER A 24 -0.21 4.86 -10.87
N GLN A 25 -0.88 4.76 -9.72
CA GLN A 25 -1.32 5.92 -8.94
C GLN A 25 -0.16 6.70 -8.33
N LEU A 26 0.88 6.01 -7.87
CA LEU A 26 2.06 6.63 -7.28
C LEU A 26 3.12 7.03 -8.33
N ARG A 27 2.86 6.77 -9.63
CA ARG A 27 3.77 7.02 -10.75
C ARG A 27 5.17 6.45 -10.50
N ILE A 28 5.22 5.19 -10.07
CA ILE A 28 6.44 4.41 -9.84
C ILE A 28 6.37 3.08 -10.56
N SER A 29 7.50 2.37 -10.65
CA SER A 29 7.50 1.03 -11.25
C SER A 29 6.78 0.01 -10.34
N SER A 30 6.14 -0.99 -10.96
CA SER A 30 5.59 -2.14 -10.23
C SER A 30 6.67 -2.88 -9.46
N SER A 31 7.89 -2.98 -10.01
CA SER A 31 9.07 -3.55 -9.34
C SER A 31 9.39 -2.84 -8.01
N THR A 32 9.22 -1.52 -7.94
CA THR A 32 9.38 -0.74 -6.70
C THR A 32 8.34 -1.14 -5.66
N VAL A 33 7.07 -1.32 -6.06
CA VAL A 33 6.02 -1.76 -5.14
C VAL A 33 6.27 -3.19 -4.67
N HIS A 34 6.70 -4.09 -5.56
CA HIS A 34 7.12 -5.44 -5.19
C HIS A 34 8.32 -5.45 -4.23
N ALA A 35 9.29 -4.54 -4.40
CA ALA A 35 10.39 -4.39 -3.46
C ALA A 35 9.89 -3.98 -2.07
N TRP A 36 8.94 -3.03 -1.97
CA TRP A 36 8.37 -2.64 -0.67
C TRP A 36 7.65 -3.80 0.03
N MET A 37 6.90 -4.59 -0.73
CA MET A 37 6.22 -5.77 -0.19
C MET A 37 7.23 -6.83 0.27
N ARG A 38 8.29 -7.06 -0.51
CA ARG A 38 9.36 -8.03 -0.18
C ARG A 38 10.17 -7.61 1.04
N GLU A 39 10.55 -6.33 1.13
CA GLU A 39 11.28 -5.79 2.28
C GLU A 39 10.38 -5.55 3.50
N GLY A 40 9.06 -5.61 3.33
CA GLY A 40 8.10 -5.32 4.39
C GLY A 40 8.11 -3.86 4.85
N ARG A 41 8.71 -2.94 4.08
CA ARG A 41 8.84 -1.52 4.44
C ARG A 41 8.76 -0.62 3.22
N ILE A 42 8.27 0.59 3.43
CA ILE A 42 8.27 1.66 2.43
C ILE A 42 9.33 2.68 2.86
N PRO A 43 10.36 2.95 2.04
CA PRO A 43 11.54 3.73 2.45
C PRO A 43 11.24 5.22 2.67
N SER A 44 10.11 5.72 2.18
CA SER A 44 9.72 7.14 2.31
C SER A 44 8.42 7.27 3.10
N ALA A 45 8.44 8.10 4.14
CA ALA A 45 7.24 8.44 4.92
C ALA A 45 6.15 9.08 4.05
N GLN A 46 6.53 9.92 3.08
CA GLN A 46 5.60 10.51 2.12
C GLN A 46 4.94 9.42 1.25
N ARG A 47 5.71 8.46 0.75
CA ARG A 47 5.17 7.33 -0.05
C ARG A 47 4.21 6.47 0.77
N ARG A 48 4.54 6.23 2.05
CA ARG A 48 3.66 5.51 2.97
C ARG A 48 2.34 6.26 3.19
N LEU A 49 2.39 7.57 3.40
CA LEU A 49 1.20 8.41 3.55
C LEU A 49 0.32 8.35 2.29
N GLN A 50 0.91 8.51 1.10
CA GLN A 50 0.18 8.43 -0.16
C GLN A 50 -0.50 7.07 -0.36
N LEU A 51 0.17 5.97 -0.01
CA LEU A 51 -0.41 4.63 -0.10
C LEU A 51 -1.58 4.44 0.87
N MET A 52 -1.46 4.94 2.11
CA MET A 52 -2.56 4.89 3.09
C MET A 52 -3.77 5.69 2.63
N GLN A 53 -3.55 6.89 2.06
CA GLN A 53 -4.61 7.70 1.46
C GLN A 53 -5.28 6.98 0.28
N LEU A 54 -4.49 6.28 -0.54
CA LEU A 54 -5.03 5.50 -1.66
C LEU A 54 -5.89 4.32 -1.17
N ALA A 55 -5.42 3.56 -0.18
CA ALA A 55 -6.19 2.48 0.45
C ALA A 55 -7.51 2.99 1.03
N GLN A 56 -7.50 4.14 1.70
CA GLN A 56 -8.71 4.76 2.23
C GLN A 56 -9.69 5.13 1.11
N LYS A 57 -9.21 5.78 0.04
CA LYS A 57 -10.06 6.14 -1.11
C LYS A 57 -10.70 4.94 -1.78
N VAL A 58 -9.95 3.85 -1.98
CA VAL A 58 -10.47 2.61 -2.57
C VAL A 58 -11.54 2.00 -1.67
N LYS A 59 -11.31 1.99 -0.35
CA LYS A 59 -12.30 1.51 0.63
C LYS A 59 -13.58 2.34 0.64
N GLU A 60 -13.49 3.65 0.46
CA GLU A 60 -14.65 4.55 0.36
C GLU A 60 -15.42 4.34 -0.95
N PHE A 61 -14.75 4.02 -2.04
CA PHE A 61 -15.39 3.79 -3.34
C PHE A 61 -16.12 2.44 -3.43
N LEU A 62 -15.70 1.45 -2.65
CA LEU A 62 -16.29 0.10 -2.63
C LEU A 62 -17.42 -0.06 -1.58
N LYS A 63 -17.74 1.00 -0.84
CA LYS A 63 -18.84 1.05 0.14
C LYS A 63 -20.12 1.57 -0.51
#